data_AF-A0A5B2TBQ6-F1
#
_entry.id   AF-A0A5B2TBQ6-F1
#
_cell.length_a   1.000
_cell.length_b   1.000
_cell.length_c   1.000
_cell.angle_alpha   90.00
_cell.angle_beta   90.00
_cell.angle_gamma   90.00
#
_symmetry.space_group_name_H-M   'P 1'
#
loop_
_entity.id
_entity.type
_entity.pdbx_description
1 polymer ?
#
loop_
_entity_poly.entity_id
_entity_poly.type
_entity_poly.pdbx_seq_one_letter_code
_entity_poly.pdbx_strand_id
1 'polypeptide(L)'
;MSSDLVSASAPQISRRMLGLAGGVALFTPAILFLPLHEARAQARSAYDLISSAPAVSGFAQIIKTHGMEEAFQAPGEFGFFVPVNTALERTSPMQLERFRTDKEFARQIILNHITDYDGLVSAFIGQGTGTTTQVKTKAGKSLTLTTGVGVPSIGGQPITYANIPASNGRCHAIDGVLMA
;
A
#
# COMPACT_ATOMS: atom_id res chain seq x y z
N MET A 1 35.72 72.83 11.62
CA MET A 1 35.57 71.58 12.39
C MET A 1 35.98 70.47 11.43
N SER A 2 37.26 70.23 11.13
CA SER A 2 38.39 69.99 12.05
C SER A 2 38.00 68.87 13.02
N SER A 3 38.61 67.68 13.09
CA SER A 3 39.81 67.16 12.45
C SER A 3 39.86 65.62 12.65
N ASP A 4 40.70 64.97 11.86
CA ASP A 4 41.65 63.90 12.24
C ASP A 4 41.23 62.48 12.68
N LEU A 5 41.83 61.55 11.93
CA LEU A 5 42.20 60.18 12.27
C LEU A 5 43.00 60.11 13.57
N VAL A 6 42.70 59.13 14.45
CA VAL A 6 43.70 58.53 15.33
C VAL A 6 43.49 57.01 15.40
N SER A 7 44.47 56.33 14.83
CA SER A 7 44.88 54.95 15.07
C SER A 7 45.50 54.80 16.46
N ALA A 8 45.21 53.71 17.18
CA ALA A 8 46.01 53.06 18.24
C ALA A 8 45.05 52.18 19.08
N SER A 9 45.37 51.03 19.66
CA SER A 9 46.52 50.15 19.70
C SER A 9 46.00 48.92 20.47
N ALA A 10 46.24 47.70 20.02
CA ALA A 10 46.15 46.52 20.91
C ALA A 10 47.28 46.63 21.95
N PRO A 11 47.09 46.11 23.18
CA PRO A 11 48.01 45.05 23.58
C PRO A 11 47.43 43.93 24.47
N GLN A 12 47.95 42.74 24.18
CA GLN A 12 48.44 41.72 25.11
C GLN A 12 47.45 40.79 25.85
N ILE A 13 47.44 39.59 25.29
CA ILE A 13 47.15 38.27 25.83
C ILE A 13 47.66 38.10 27.28
N SER A 14 46.77 37.66 28.17
CA SER A 14 47.14 36.96 29.41
C SER A 14 46.56 35.55 29.36
N ARG A 15 47.45 34.58 29.11
CA ARG A 15 47.18 33.14 29.20
C ARG A 15 46.90 32.77 30.65
N ARG A 16 45.76 32.12 30.91
CA ARG A 16 45.61 31.18 32.03
C ARG A 16 44.91 29.92 31.54
N MET A 17 45.72 28.89 31.29
CA MET A 17 45.28 27.50 31.23
C MET A 17 45.06 26.99 32.65
N LEU A 18 43.90 26.38 32.93
CA LEU A 18 43.61 25.20 33.79
C LEU A 18 42.09 25.19 34.02
N GLY A 19 41.28 24.16 33.77
CA GLY A 19 41.47 22.78 33.39
C GLY A 19 40.09 22.10 33.36
N LEU A 20 40.10 20.76 33.36
CA LEU A 20 38.97 19.84 33.52
C LEU A 20 38.18 19.43 32.25
N ALA A 21 38.68 18.36 31.64
CA ALA A 21 37.92 17.18 31.19
C ALA A 21 36.43 17.38 30.84
N GLY A 22 36.15 17.76 29.59
CA GLY A 22 34.87 17.50 28.93
C GLY A 22 35.09 16.40 27.90
N GLY A 23 34.66 15.18 28.20
CA GLY A 23 34.72 14.07 27.25
C GLY A 23 33.96 14.44 25.98
N VAL A 24 34.61 14.29 24.82
CA VAL A 24 33.92 14.30 23.54
C VAL A 24 33.10 13.02 23.50
N ALA A 25 31.83 13.12 23.87
CA ALA A 25 30.86 12.10 23.51
C ALA A 25 30.82 12.07 21.98
N LEU A 26 31.49 11.09 21.40
CA LEU A 26 31.27 10.69 20.01
C LEU A 26 29.81 10.23 19.93
N PHE A 27 28.90 11.17 19.70
CA PHE A 27 27.60 10.87 19.14
C PHE A 27 27.87 10.42 17.71
N THR A 28 28.23 9.15 17.54
CA THR A 28 27.91 8.49 16.29
C THR A 28 26.39 8.46 16.26
N PRO A 29 25.70 9.13 15.32
CA PRO A 29 24.38 8.66 14.99
C PRO A 29 24.63 7.29 14.36
N ALA A 30 24.57 6.24 15.17
CA ALA A 30 24.08 5.00 14.65
C ALA A 30 22.66 5.34 14.19
N ILE A 31 22.55 5.80 12.93
CA ILE A 31 21.32 5.65 12.17
C ILE A 31 21.12 4.15 12.24
N LEU A 32 20.29 3.73 13.19
CA LEU A 32 19.77 2.39 13.26
C LEU A 32 19.07 2.23 11.92
N PHE A 33 19.79 1.65 10.96
CA PHE A 33 19.25 1.16 9.72
C PHE A 33 18.37 0.01 10.15
N LEU A 34 17.21 0.31 10.75
CA LEU A 34 16.13 -0.64 10.86
C LEU A 34 15.90 -1.05 9.41
N PRO A 35 16.25 -2.30 9.03
CA PRO A 35 15.94 -2.71 7.69
C PRO A 35 14.42 -2.59 7.60
N LEU A 36 13.92 -1.85 6.61
CA LEU A 36 12.48 -1.68 6.35
C LEU A 36 11.74 -3.04 6.33
N HIS A 37 12.49 -4.13 6.12
CA HIS A 37 12.08 -5.53 6.25
C HIS A 37 11.49 -5.92 7.61
N GLU A 38 11.98 -5.42 8.76
CA GLU A 38 11.45 -5.84 10.07
C GLU A 38 10.04 -5.29 10.33
N ALA A 39 9.74 -4.06 9.88
CA ALA A 39 8.39 -3.50 9.97
C ALA A 39 7.38 -4.23 9.06
N ARG A 40 7.82 -4.75 7.91
CA ARG A 40 7.00 -5.59 7.01
C ARG A 40 6.85 -7.02 7.52
N ALA A 41 7.84 -7.58 8.22
CA ALA A 41 7.78 -8.92 8.80
C ALA A 41 6.69 -9.06 9.89
N GLN A 42 6.29 -7.95 10.52
CA GLN A 42 5.19 -7.91 11.49
C GLN A 42 3.80 -7.75 10.83
N ALA A 43 3.73 -7.38 9.54
CA ALA A 43 2.47 -7.15 8.86
C ALA A 43 1.82 -8.48 8.42
N ARG A 44 0.49 -8.56 8.57
CA ARG A 44 -0.32 -9.70 8.09
C ARG A 44 -0.26 -9.79 6.57
N SER A 45 -0.28 -11.01 6.02
CA SER A 45 -0.41 -11.20 4.56
C SER A 45 -1.77 -10.71 4.06
N ALA A 46 -1.90 -10.52 2.75
CA ALA A 46 -3.19 -10.14 2.17
C ALA A 46 -4.28 -11.17 2.48
N TYR A 47 -3.96 -12.46 2.42
CA TYR A 47 -4.91 -13.50 2.79
C TYR A 47 -5.31 -13.45 4.27
N ASP A 48 -4.38 -13.19 5.20
CA ASP A 48 -4.69 -13.06 6.63
C ASP A 48 -5.62 -11.87 6.91
N LEU A 49 -5.47 -10.78 6.18
CA LEU A 49 -6.37 -9.62 6.26
C LEU A 49 -7.76 -9.95 5.71
N ILE A 50 -7.82 -10.59 4.53
CA ILE A 50 -9.07 -10.99 3.88
C ILE A 50 -9.85 -12.00 4.72
N SER A 51 -9.17 -13.01 5.26
CA SER A 51 -9.78 -14.08 6.05
C SER A 51 -10.27 -13.62 7.42
N SER A 52 -9.73 -12.52 7.94
CA SER A 52 -10.16 -11.92 9.23
C SER A 52 -11.22 -10.83 9.10
N ALA A 53 -11.55 -10.39 7.86
CA ALA A 53 -12.46 -9.28 7.62
C ALA A 53 -13.90 -9.77 7.29
N PRO A 54 -14.92 -9.48 8.14
CA PRO A 54 -16.28 -9.96 7.93
C PRO A 54 -16.92 -9.48 6.61
N ALA A 55 -16.57 -8.29 6.13
CA ALA A 55 -17.16 -7.68 4.95
C ALA A 55 -16.77 -8.37 3.62
N VAL A 56 -15.71 -9.18 3.62
CA VAL A 56 -15.18 -9.89 2.43
C VAL A 56 -15.08 -11.41 2.66
N SER A 57 -15.70 -11.91 3.72
CA SER A 57 -15.61 -13.32 4.15
C SER A 57 -16.09 -14.30 3.09
N GLY A 58 -17.07 -13.91 2.25
CA GLY A 58 -17.55 -14.75 1.15
C GLY A 58 -16.46 -15.04 0.12
N PHE A 59 -15.62 -14.06 -0.21
CA PHE A 59 -14.50 -14.25 -1.13
C PHE A 59 -13.36 -15.04 -0.49
N ALA A 60 -13.07 -14.78 0.79
CA ALA A 60 -12.09 -15.56 1.56
C ALA A 60 -12.44 -17.06 1.54
N GLN A 61 -13.72 -17.40 1.71
CA GLN A 61 -14.19 -18.78 1.66
C GLN A 61 -14.04 -19.40 0.28
N ILE A 62 -14.26 -18.62 -0.79
CA ILE A 62 -14.06 -19.11 -2.18
C ILE A 62 -12.58 -19.40 -2.43
N ILE A 63 -11.67 -18.49 -2.04
CA ILE A 63 -10.21 -18.72 -2.13
C ILE A 63 -9.83 -20.03 -1.43
N LYS A 64 -10.28 -20.20 -0.18
CA LYS A 64 -10.01 -21.38 0.65
C LYS A 64 -10.55 -22.67 0.02
N THR A 65 -11.78 -22.62 -0.49
CA THR A 65 -12.45 -23.79 -1.08
C THR A 65 -11.69 -24.30 -2.31
N HIS A 66 -11.06 -23.39 -3.07
CA HIS A 66 -10.28 -23.73 -4.26
C HIS A 66 -8.78 -23.92 -4.00
N GLY A 67 -8.32 -23.82 -2.75
CA GLY A 67 -6.92 -24.02 -2.38
C GLY A 67 -5.98 -22.94 -2.95
N MET A 68 -6.43 -21.69 -3.02
CA MET A 68 -5.70 -20.58 -3.64
C MET A 68 -5.13 -19.57 -2.63
N GLU A 69 -5.07 -19.92 -1.35
CA GLU A 69 -4.54 -19.08 -0.28
C GLU A 69 -3.10 -18.62 -0.58
N GLU A 70 -2.28 -19.54 -1.09
CA GLU A 70 -0.87 -19.29 -1.44
C GLU A 70 -0.73 -18.16 -2.46
N ALA A 71 -1.69 -17.98 -3.38
CA ALA A 71 -1.66 -16.88 -4.34
C ALA A 71 -1.78 -15.50 -3.67
N PHE A 72 -2.48 -15.41 -2.54
CA PHE A 72 -2.64 -14.20 -1.72
C PHE A 72 -1.61 -14.08 -0.60
N GLN A 73 -0.77 -15.10 -0.39
CA GLN A 73 0.32 -15.10 0.58
C GLN A 73 1.69 -15.01 -0.09
N ALA A 74 1.75 -15.19 -1.41
CA ALA A 74 2.98 -15.13 -2.19
C ALA A 74 3.74 -13.82 -1.92
N PRO A 75 5.08 -13.90 -1.75
CA PRO A 75 5.90 -12.71 -1.56
C PRO A 75 5.90 -11.83 -2.80
N GLY A 76 5.91 -10.52 -2.60
CA GLY A 76 5.91 -9.53 -3.67
C GLY A 76 5.24 -8.23 -3.26
N GLU A 77 5.06 -7.34 -4.21
CA GLU A 77 4.29 -6.10 -4.07
C GLU A 77 3.11 -6.17 -5.04
N PHE A 78 1.94 -6.54 -4.53
CA PHE A 78 0.73 -6.76 -5.32
C PHE A 78 -0.42 -5.84 -4.88
N GLY A 79 -1.33 -5.62 -5.81
CA GLY A 79 -2.67 -5.08 -5.53
C GLY A 79 -3.68 -6.20 -5.37
N PHE A 80 -4.34 -6.26 -4.23
CA PHE A 80 -5.42 -7.19 -3.98
C PHE A 80 -6.75 -6.44 -3.98
N PHE A 81 -7.55 -6.64 -5.02
CA PHE A 81 -8.87 -6.04 -5.13
C PHE A 81 -9.90 -7.08 -4.72
N VAL A 82 -10.62 -6.87 -3.62
CA VAL A 82 -11.38 -7.93 -2.95
C VAL A 82 -12.86 -7.59 -2.98
N PRO A 83 -13.73 -8.42 -3.59
CA PRO A 83 -15.16 -8.14 -3.62
C PRO A 83 -15.75 -8.21 -2.22
N VAL A 84 -16.53 -7.19 -1.86
CA VAL A 84 -17.36 -7.23 -0.64
C VAL A 84 -18.50 -8.23 -0.79
N ASN A 85 -19.05 -8.72 0.33
CA ASN A 85 -20.12 -9.71 0.31
C ASN A 85 -21.35 -9.23 -0.50
N THR A 86 -21.70 -7.94 -0.40
CA THR A 86 -22.79 -7.34 -1.18
C THR A 86 -22.52 -7.34 -2.69
N ALA A 87 -21.25 -7.36 -3.12
CA ALA A 87 -20.90 -7.50 -4.53
C ALA A 87 -21.07 -8.94 -5.03
N LEU A 88 -20.74 -9.92 -4.19
CA LEU A 88 -20.99 -11.33 -4.49
C LEU A 88 -22.50 -11.62 -4.58
N GLU A 89 -23.30 -11.05 -3.69
CA GLU A 89 -24.76 -11.19 -3.69
C GLU A 89 -25.44 -10.56 -4.92
N ARG A 90 -24.89 -9.47 -5.45
CA ARG A 90 -25.37 -8.84 -6.70
C ARG A 90 -24.93 -9.56 -7.96
N THR A 91 -23.96 -10.48 -7.86
CA THR A 91 -23.56 -11.32 -8.99
C THR A 91 -24.70 -12.28 -9.33
N SER A 92 -24.91 -12.57 -10.61
CA SER A 92 -26.00 -13.48 -11.00
C SER A 92 -25.84 -14.85 -10.30
N PRO A 93 -26.95 -15.49 -9.84
CA PRO A 93 -26.87 -16.76 -9.13
C PRO A 93 -26.11 -17.84 -9.90
N MET A 94 -26.30 -17.88 -11.24
CA MET A 94 -25.59 -18.80 -12.11
C MET A 94 -24.08 -18.56 -12.12
N GLN A 95 -23.62 -17.30 -12.20
CA GLN A 95 -22.19 -16.98 -12.18
C GLN A 95 -21.58 -17.22 -10.80
N LEU A 96 -22.29 -16.88 -9.72
CA LEU A 96 -21.83 -17.12 -8.35
C LEU A 96 -21.71 -18.62 -8.07
N GLU A 97 -22.66 -19.42 -8.55
CA GLU A 97 -22.61 -20.87 -8.41
C GLU A 97 -21.44 -21.47 -9.19
N ARG A 98 -21.22 -21.03 -10.44
CA ARG A 98 -20.02 -21.40 -11.20
C ARG A 98 -18.75 -20.97 -10.47
N PHE A 99 -18.73 -19.79 -9.86
CA PHE A 99 -17.57 -19.32 -9.10
C PHE A 99 -17.26 -20.21 -7.89
N ARG A 100 -18.27 -20.83 -7.29
CA ARG A 100 -18.10 -21.75 -6.15
C ARG A 100 -17.73 -23.17 -6.57
N THR A 101 -18.18 -23.64 -7.72
CA THR A 101 -18.13 -25.07 -8.09
C THR A 101 -17.15 -25.39 -9.22
N ASP A 102 -16.98 -24.49 -10.19
CA ASP A 102 -16.10 -24.69 -11.33
C ASP A 102 -14.69 -24.20 -10.98
N LYS A 103 -13.78 -25.16 -10.78
CA LYS A 103 -12.40 -24.91 -10.37
C LYS A 103 -11.63 -24.02 -11.34
N GLU A 104 -11.78 -24.23 -12.64
CA GLU A 104 -11.01 -23.47 -13.63
C GLU A 104 -11.56 -22.06 -13.78
N PHE A 105 -12.88 -21.93 -13.78
CA PHE A 105 -13.52 -20.62 -13.74
C PHE A 105 -13.12 -19.85 -12.48
N ALA A 106 -13.20 -20.49 -11.31
CA ALA A 106 -12.82 -19.86 -10.05
C ALA A 106 -11.35 -19.44 -10.02
N ARG A 107 -10.45 -20.28 -10.52
CA ARG A 107 -9.02 -19.95 -10.61
C ARG A 107 -8.79 -18.69 -11.43
N GLN A 108 -9.42 -18.57 -12.59
CA GLN A 108 -9.29 -17.38 -13.43
C GLN A 108 -9.83 -16.12 -12.75
N ILE A 109 -11.04 -16.22 -12.16
CA ILE A 109 -11.64 -15.08 -11.45
C ILE A 109 -10.82 -14.68 -10.23
N ILE A 110 -10.33 -15.62 -9.42
CA ILE A 110 -9.47 -15.34 -8.27
C ILE A 110 -8.20 -14.60 -8.71
N LEU A 111 -7.55 -15.05 -9.79
CA LEU A 111 -6.33 -14.39 -10.31
C LEU A 111 -6.58 -13.02 -10.93
N ASN A 112 -7.81 -12.69 -11.35
CA ASN A 112 -8.16 -11.33 -11.77
C ASN A 112 -8.08 -10.31 -10.62
N HIS A 113 -8.22 -10.77 -9.38
CA HIS A 113 -8.24 -9.93 -8.19
C HIS A 113 -6.85 -9.69 -7.59
N ILE A 114 -5.80 -10.21 -8.24
CA ILE A 114 -4.40 -9.95 -7.90
C ILE A 114 -3.78 -9.19 -9.08
N THR A 115 -3.25 -8.00 -8.83
CA THR A 115 -2.65 -7.14 -9.86
C THR A 115 -1.20 -6.78 -9.55
N ASP A 116 -0.51 -6.26 -10.56
CA ASP A 116 0.83 -5.65 -10.45
C ASP A 116 0.82 -4.21 -9.90
N TYR A 117 -0.31 -3.73 -9.36
CA TYR A 117 -0.46 -2.38 -8.83
C TYR A 117 -0.51 -2.38 -7.30
N ASP A 118 0.55 -1.92 -6.64
CA ASP A 118 0.66 -1.82 -5.17
C ASP A 118 0.55 -0.37 -4.65
N GLY A 119 0.35 0.58 -5.57
CA GLY A 119 0.30 2.01 -5.32
C GLY A 119 -0.90 2.48 -4.49
N LEU A 120 -0.85 3.74 -4.07
CA LEU A 120 -1.96 4.37 -3.34
C LEU A 120 -3.10 4.74 -4.30
N VAL A 121 -4.30 4.28 -3.95
CA VAL A 121 -5.55 4.70 -4.59
C VAL A 121 -6.07 5.93 -3.87
N SER A 122 -6.07 7.07 -4.55
CA SER A 122 -6.64 8.32 -4.05
C SER A 122 -8.06 8.52 -4.58
N ALA A 123 -8.95 8.98 -3.69
CA ALA A 123 -10.20 9.62 -4.08
C ALA A 123 -9.97 11.13 -4.15
N PHE A 124 -10.67 11.82 -5.05
CA PHE A 124 -10.68 13.28 -5.10
C PHE A 124 -12.12 13.78 -5.22
N ILE A 125 -12.53 14.60 -4.25
CA ILE A 125 -13.86 15.21 -4.19
C ILE A 125 -13.73 16.69 -4.61
N GLY A 126 -13.26 16.94 -5.83
CA GLY A 126 -13.07 18.28 -6.37
C GLY A 126 -13.10 18.32 -7.90
N GLN A 127 -12.97 19.52 -8.46
CA GLN A 127 -12.87 19.74 -9.91
C GLN A 127 -11.44 19.35 -10.36
N GLY A 128 -11.30 18.20 -11.01
CA GLY A 128 -10.02 17.70 -11.49
C GLY A 128 -10.22 16.63 -12.56
N THR A 129 -9.19 16.39 -13.38
CA THR A 129 -9.17 15.28 -14.33
C THR A 129 -8.65 14.03 -13.63
N GLY A 130 -9.42 12.93 -13.68
CA GLY A 130 -8.98 11.65 -13.14
C GLY A 130 -7.71 11.14 -13.79
N THR A 131 -6.98 10.31 -13.07
CA THR A 131 -5.86 9.54 -13.61
C THR A 131 -6.34 8.14 -13.95
N THR A 132 -6.08 7.70 -15.18
CA THR A 132 -6.29 6.32 -15.61
C THR A 132 -4.96 5.59 -15.72
N THR A 133 -4.91 4.35 -15.25
CA THR A 133 -3.72 3.51 -15.28
C THR A 133 -4.12 2.10 -15.71
N GLN A 134 -3.39 1.53 -16.68
CA GLN A 134 -3.56 0.12 -17.03
C GLN A 134 -2.80 -0.73 -16.03
N VAL A 135 -3.50 -1.68 -15.41
CA VAL A 135 -2.92 -2.65 -14.47
C VAL A 135 -3.09 -4.05 -15.05
N LYS A 136 -2.13 -4.93 -14.82
CA LYS A 136 -2.19 -6.33 -15.27
C LYS A 136 -2.59 -7.22 -14.11
N THR A 137 -3.53 -8.11 -14.36
CA THR A 137 -3.93 -9.14 -13.40
C THR A 137 -3.01 -10.36 -13.51
N LYS A 138 -2.97 -11.19 -12.46
CA LYS A 138 -2.29 -12.49 -12.51
C LYS A 138 -2.95 -13.49 -13.45
N ALA A 139 -4.18 -13.24 -13.88
CA ALA A 139 -4.83 -14.01 -14.95
C ALA A 139 -4.35 -13.58 -16.36
N GLY A 140 -3.47 -12.58 -16.47
CA GLY A 140 -2.94 -12.08 -17.74
C GLY A 140 -3.81 -11.02 -18.43
N LYS A 141 -4.82 -10.50 -17.75
CA LYS A 141 -5.75 -9.50 -18.30
C LYS A 141 -5.33 -8.10 -17.92
N SER A 142 -5.73 -7.09 -18.71
CA SER A 142 -5.48 -5.69 -18.39
C SER A 142 -6.78 -5.02 -17.96
N LEU A 143 -6.74 -4.34 -16.82
CA LEU A 143 -7.85 -3.58 -16.27
C LEU A 143 -7.47 -2.09 -16.22
N THR A 144 -8.46 -1.22 -16.32
CA THR A 144 -8.28 0.21 -16.11
C THR A 144 -8.56 0.55 -14.65
N LEU A 145 -7.55 1.07 -13.96
CA LEU A 145 -7.67 1.71 -12.66
C LEU A 145 -7.91 3.21 -12.87
N THR A 146 -8.98 3.75 -12.30
CA THR A 146 -9.31 5.18 -12.34
C THR A 146 -9.24 5.74 -10.92
N THR A 147 -8.45 6.80 -10.72
CA THR A 147 -8.24 7.47 -9.43
C THR A 147 -8.22 8.98 -9.59
N GLY A 148 -8.14 9.73 -8.49
CA GLY A 148 -7.95 11.18 -8.53
C GLY A 148 -9.15 11.98 -9.05
N VAL A 149 -10.30 11.33 -9.26
CA VAL A 149 -11.60 11.97 -9.50
C VAL A 149 -12.72 11.05 -9.06
N GLY A 150 -13.73 11.60 -8.38
CA GLY A 150 -14.93 10.85 -7.98
C GLY A 150 -14.61 9.61 -7.14
N VAL A 151 -15.46 8.59 -7.29
CA VAL A 151 -15.25 7.28 -6.66
C VAL A 151 -14.20 6.52 -7.48
N PRO A 152 -13.05 6.14 -6.88
CA PRO A 152 -12.04 5.37 -7.59
C PRO A 152 -12.59 4.00 -8.00
N SER A 153 -12.12 3.44 -9.11
CA SER A 153 -12.63 2.17 -9.64
C SER A 153 -11.56 1.38 -10.37
N ILE A 154 -11.74 0.06 -10.41
CA ILE A 154 -10.89 -0.88 -11.14
C ILE A 154 -11.75 -1.74 -12.06
N GLY A 155 -11.46 -1.76 -13.36
CA GLY A 155 -12.30 -2.49 -14.32
C GLY A 155 -13.77 -2.03 -14.28
N GLY A 156 -14.01 -0.76 -13.96
CA GLY A 156 -15.34 -0.18 -13.76
C GLY A 156 -16.02 -0.54 -12.44
N GLN A 157 -15.43 -1.37 -11.58
CA GLN A 157 -15.96 -1.71 -10.26
C GLN A 157 -15.51 -0.67 -9.22
N PRO A 158 -16.42 -0.05 -8.45
CA PRO A 158 -16.06 0.94 -7.45
C PRO A 158 -15.16 0.36 -6.35
N ILE A 159 -14.16 1.11 -5.92
CA ILE A 159 -13.32 0.80 -4.76
C ILE A 159 -13.97 1.46 -3.54
N THR A 160 -14.42 0.64 -2.59
CA THR A 160 -15.18 1.09 -1.40
C THR A 160 -14.29 1.32 -0.19
N TYR A 161 -13.17 0.60 -0.10
CA TYR A 161 -12.16 0.81 0.92
C TYR A 161 -10.79 0.55 0.32
N ALA A 162 -9.82 1.41 0.57
CA ALA A 162 -8.55 1.39 -0.13
C ALA A 162 -7.36 1.48 0.82
N ASN A 163 -6.20 1.09 0.31
CA ASN A 163 -4.90 1.34 0.90
C ASN A 163 -4.62 0.59 2.20
N ILE A 164 -5.26 -0.56 2.42
CA ILE A 164 -4.94 -1.42 3.55
C ILE A 164 -3.55 -2.04 3.30
N PRO A 165 -2.53 -1.77 4.14
CA PRO A 165 -1.22 -2.37 3.97
C PRO A 165 -1.25 -3.86 4.32
N ALA A 166 -0.60 -4.68 3.48
CA ALA A 166 -0.30 -6.09 3.73
C ALA A 166 1.22 -6.30 3.65
N SER A 167 1.75 -7.39 4.21
CA SER A 167 3.19 -7.70 4.10
C SER A 167 3.65 -7.95 2.66
N ASN A 168 2.74 -8.35 1.79
CA ASN A 168 2.97 -8.65 0.38
C ASN A 168 2.24 -7.71 -0.59
N GLY A 169 1.94 -6.48 -0.16
CA GLY A 169 1.34 -5.44 -1.00
C GLY A 169 0.24 -4.66 -0.32
N ARG A 170 -0.91 -4.52 -1.00
CA ARG A 170 -2.01 -3.65 -0.56
C ARG A 170 -3.38 -4.21 -0.91
N CYS A 171 -4.30 -4.17 0.03
CA CYS A 171 -5.68 -4.61 -0.17
C CYS A 171 -6.63 -3.41 -0.37
N HIS A 172 -7.58 -3.61 -1.28
CA HIS A 172 -8.64 -2.69 -1.64
C HIS A 172 -9.96 -3.47 -1.71
N ALA A 173 -10.97 -3.09 -0.96
CA ALA A 173 -12.31 -3.65 -1.10
C ALA A 173 -13.02 -3.01 -2.31
N ILE A 174 -13.72 -3.81 -3.10
CA ILE A 174 -14.45 -3.37 -4.29
C ILE A 174 -15.91 -3.79 -4.25
N ASP A 175 -16.78 -2.96 -4.81
CA ASP A 175 -18.22 -3.23 -4.97
C ASP A 175 -18.51 -3.85 -6.34
N GLY A 176 -17.83 -4.95 -6.64
CA GLY A 176 -17.99 -5.71 -7.86
C GLY A 176 -17.07 -6.92 -7.90
N VAL A 177 -17.32 -7.84 -8.81
CA VAL A 177 -16.41 -8.97 -9.08
C VAL A 177 -15.70 -8.72 -10.40
N LEU A 178 -14.37 -8.87 -10.41
CA LEU A 178 -13.56 -8.73 -11.62
C LEU A 178 -13.71 -9.97 -12.51
N MET A 179 -14.77 -9.96 -13.32
CA MET A 179 -15.12 -11.02 -14.27
C MET A 179 -14.32 -10.98 -15.57
N ALA A 180 -13.59 -9.88 -15.82
CA ALA A 180 -12.88 -9.59 -17.06
C ALA A 180 -12.09 -10.80 -17.52
#